data_AF-A0A368GK14-F1
#
_entry.id   AF-A0A368GK14-F1
#
_cell.length_a   1.000
_cell.length_b   1.000
_cell.length_c   1.000
_cell.angle_alpha   90.00
_cell.angle_beta   90.00
_cell.angle_gamma   90.00
#
_symmetry.space_group_name_H-M   'P 1'
#
loop_
_entity.id
_entity.type
_entity.pdbx_description
1 polymer ?
#
loop_
_entity_poly.entity_id
_entity_poly.type
_entity_poly.pdbx_seq_one_letter_code
_entity_poly.pdbx_strand_id
1 'polypeptide(L)'
;MLLLLLVSLVCLAAAEDCKCPRKTLRERLCYGSYVSLVVSKGEDETQSNANLKFYTVQHEKVYKNSSVLSTTVITPVECGIALQNGEKFIIGGNSYAGERLYLKKCDLRKKWEKVSPVVKAKLEEFYKSPDDFCYKNRKIDVPLDDF
;
A
#
# COMPACT_ATOMS: atom_id res chain seq x y z
N MET A 1 36.94 -36.87 -23.52
CA MET A 1 36.66 -35.59 -22.87
C MET A 1 35.18 -35.24 -23.07
N LEU A 2 34.35 -36.02 -22.40
CA LEU A 2 32.95 -35.73 -22.12
C LEU A 2 32.98 -35.24 -20.68
N LEU A 3 32.49 -34.04 -20.39
CA LEU A 3 31.93 -33.57 -19.11
C LEU A 3 32.06 -32.06 -19.08
N LEU A 4 30.97 -31.39 -18.67
CA LEU A 4 30.84 -29.94 -18.43
C LEU A 4 30.38 -29.11 -19.63
N LEU A 5 29.37 -29.61 -20.37
CA LEU A 5 28.43 -28.72 -21.04
C LEU A 5 27.53 -28.09 -19.97
N LEU A 6 27.85 -26.84 -19.65
CA LEU A 6 27.19 -25.94 -18.72
C LEU A 6 25.69 -25.82 -19.02
N VAL A 7 24.87 -26.45 -18.20
CA VAL A 7 23.43 -26.16 -18.10
C VAL A 7 23.28 -24.96 -17.17
N SER A 8 23.64 -23.76 -17.63
CA SER A 8 23.25 -22.52 -16.96
C SER A 8 21.79 -22.24 -17.29
N LEU A 9 20.89 -22.86 -16.52
CA LEU A 9 19.46 -22.58 -16.55
C LEU A 9 19.26 -21.14 -16.05
N VAL A 10 19.21 -20.19 -16.97
CA VAL A 10 18.82 -18.81 -16.67
C VAL A 10 17.33 -18.86 -16.34
N CYS A 11 17.00 -18.97 -15.05
CA CYS A 11 15.65 -18.68 -14.58
C CYS A 11 15.37 -17.20 -14.82
N LEU A 12 14.89 -16.86 -16.02
CA LEU A 12 14.15 -15.63 -16.26
C LEU A 12 12.82 -15.77 -15.52
N ALA A 13 12.83 -15.49 -14.22
CA ALA A 13 11.60 -15.11 -13.54
C ALA A 13 11.16 -13.82 -14.23
N ALA A 14 10.17 -13.91 -15.12
CA ALA A 14 9.49 -12.75 -15.65
C ALA A 14 8.85 -12.05 -14.45
N ALA A 15 9.52 -11.03 -13.94
CA ALA A 15 8.89 -10.10 -13.02
C ALA A 15 7.83 -9.37 -13.85
N GLU A 16 6.56 -9.73 -13.66
CA GLU A 16 5.45 -8.94 -14.17
C GLU A 16 5.55 -7.56 -13.52
N ASP A 17 6.06 -6.61 -14.30
CA ASP A 17 6.23 -5.23 -13.87
C ASP A 17 4.87 -4.55 -13.90
N CYS A 18 4.20 -4.56 -12.75
CA CYS A 18 2.98 -3.79 -12.53
C CYS A 18 3.26 -2.31 -12.81
N LYS A 19 2.79 -1.82 -13.96
CA LYS A 19 2.98 -0.43 -14.36
C LYS A 19 2.08 0.47 -13.54
N CYS A 20 2.66 1.14 -12.54
CA CYS A 20 1.95 2.08 -11.70
C CYS A 20 2.09 3.50 -12.25
N PRO A 21 0.99 4.24 -12.50
CA PRO A 21 1.09 5.66 -12.78
C PRO A 21 1.69 6.36 -11.55
N ARG A 22 2.62 7.28 -11.79
CA ARG A 22 3.17 8.14 -10.74
C ARG A 22 2.02 9.00 -10.18
N LYS A 23 1.87 8.99 -8.85
CA LYS A 23 0.86 9.75 -8.12
C LYS A 23 1.49 10.49 -6.95
N THR A 24 1.21 11.78 -6.81
CA THR A 24 1.67 12.60 -5.67
C THR A 24 1.04 12.14 -4.37
N LEU A 25 1.61 12.55 -3.24
CA LEU A 25 1.02 12.29 -1.93
C LEU A 25 -0.41 12.84 -1.84
N ARG A 26 -0.64 14.04 -2.39
CA ARG A 26 -1.97 14.65 -2.41
C ARG A 26 -2.96 13.78 -3.17
N GLU A 27 -2.61 13.31 -4.36
CA GLU A 27 -3.49 12.43 -5.14
C GLU A 27 -3.81 11.14 -4.37
N ARG A 28 -2.83 10.56 -3.68
CA ARG A 28 -3.02 9.34 -2.87
C ARG A 28 -3.93 9.56 -1.67
N LEU A 29 -3.78 10.67 -0.94
CA LEU A 29 -4.57 10.98 0.26
C LEU A 29 -5.97 11.48 -0.07
N CYS A 30 -6.08 12.36 -1.06
CA CYS A 30 -7.32 13.06 -1.37
C CYS A 30 -8.29 12.18 -2.17
N TYR A 31 -7.78 11.41 -3.14
CA TYR A 31 -8.64 10.57 -3.99
C TYR A 31 -8.88 9.18 -3.42
N GLY A 32 -8.03 8.69 -2.51
CA GLY A 32 -8.30 7.46 -1.77
C GLY A 32 -9.49 7.63 -0.83
N SER A 33 -10.35 6.63 -0.72
CA SER A 33 -11.48 6.65 0.24
C SER A 33 -11.04 6.28 1.66
N TYR A 34 -9.86 5.69 1.81
CA TYR A 34 -9.33 5.17 3.06
C TYR A 34 -7.83 5.46 3.18
N VAL A 35 -7.38 5.92 4.34
CA VAL A 35 -5.97 6.08 4.70
C VAL A 35 -5.79 5.79 6.20
N SER A 36 -4.91 4.84 6.54
CA SER A 36 -4.66 4.46 7.94
C SER A 36 -3.24 3.99 8.17
N LEU A 37 -2.68 4.34 9.33
CA LEU A 37 -1.52 3.67 9.91
C LEU A 37 -2.02 2.41 10.61
N VAL A 38 -1.45 1.27 10.22
CA VAL A 38 -1.83 -0.05 10.73
C VAL A 38 -0.61 -0.86 11.15
N VAL A 39 -0.83 -1.82 12.05
CA VAL A 39 0.07 -2.94 12.32
C VAL A 39 -0.48 -4.17 11.60
N SER A 40 0.32 -4.83 10.78
CA SER A 40 -0.07 -6.11 10.18
C SER A 40 -0.02 -7.23 11.22
N LYS A 41 -1.03 -8.09 11.19
CA LYS A 41 -1.07 -9.35 11.96
C LYS A 41 -0.67 -10.57 11.11
N GLY A 42 -0.22 -10.33 9.88
CA GLY A 42 0.19 -11.37 8.93
C GLY A 42 -0.88 -11.71 7.89
N GLU A 43 -0.49 -12.60 6.98
CA GLU A 43 -1.37 -13.21 5.97
C GLU A 43 -2.29 -14.23 6.67
N ASP A 44 -3.57 -14.22 6.31
CA ASP A 44 -4.54 -15.26 6.68
C ASP A 44 -4.50 -16.34 5.59
N GLU A 45 -3.68 -17.36 5.81
CA GLU A 45 -3.50 -18.47 4.88
C GLU A 45 -4.77 -19.32 4.70
N THR A 46 -5.73 -19.25 5.63
CA THR A 46 -6.99 -20.01 5.54
C THR A 46 -7.97 -19.40 4.54
N GLN A 47 -7.86 -18.08 4.30
CA GLN A 47 -8.66 -17.36 3.30
C GLN A 47 -7.91 -17.14 1.98
N SER A 48 -6.58 -17.12 2.04
CA SER A 48 -5.74 -16.90 0.87
C SER A 48 -5.80 -18.08 -0.10
N ASN A 49 -5.68 -17.78 -1.39
CA ASN A 49 -5.76 -18.76 -2.47
C ASN A 49 -4.82 -18.37 -3.63
N ALA A 50 -4.86 -19.13 -4.71
CA ALA A 50 -3.99 -18.93 -5.87
C ALA A 50 -4.06 -17.52 -6.50
N ASN A 51 -5.15 -16.78 -6.28
CA ASN A 51 -5.39 -15.48 -6.91
C ASN A 51 -5.37 -14.31 -5.93
N LEU A 52 -5.74 -14.53 -4.67
CA LEU A 52 -5.91 -13.49 -3.66
C LEU A 52 -5.20 -13.84 -2.35
N LYS A 53 -4.59 -12.84 -1.75
CA LYS A 53 -4.05 -12.86 -0.39
C LYS A 53 -4.91 -12.01 0.53
N PHE A 54 -5.10 -12.50 1.74
CA PHE A 54 -5.84 -11.82 2.80
C PHE A 54 -4.87 -11.51 3.93
N TYR A 55 -4.89 -10.29 4.43
CA TYR A 55 -4.11 -9.88 5.59
C TYR A 55 -5.04 -9.32 6.66
N THR A 56 -4.74 -9.66 7.91
CA THR A 56 -5.38 -8.99 9.05
C THR A 56 -4.53 -7.80 9.46
N VAL A 57 -5.18 -6.67 9.76
CA VAL A 57 -4.53 -5.45 10.22
C VAL A 57 -5.24 -4.90 11.45
N GLN A 58 -4.45 -4.29 12.33
CA GLN A 58 -4.93 -3.51 13.46
C GLN A 58 -4.65 -2.04 13.18
N HIS A 59 -5.65 -1.19 13.35
CA HIS A 59 -5.50 0.25 13.17
C HIS A 59 -4.84 0.89 14.39
N GLU A 60 -3.81 1.70 14.14
CA GLU A 60 -3.25 2.60 15.16
C GLU A 60 -3.77 4.03 15.00
N LYS A 61 -3.91 4.48 13.76
CA LYS A 61 -4.46 5.81 13.44
C LYS A 61 -5.17 5.80 12.10
N VAL A 62 -6.35 6.41 12.06
CA VAL A 62 -7.17 6.52 10.85
C VAL A 62 -7.14 7.97 10.38
N TYR A 63 -6.55 8.21 9.21
CA TYR A 63 -6.44 9.54 8.61
C TYR A 63 -7.66 9.88 7.75
N LYS A 64 -8.24 8.88 7.07
CA LYS A 64 -9.48 8.99 6.30
C LYS A 64 -10.18 7.63 6.28
N ASN A 65 -11.50 7.62 6.42
CA ASN A 65 -12.30 6.39 6.36
C ASN A 65 -13.50 6.58 5.42
N SER A 66 -13.95 5.50 4.78
CA SER A 66 -15.07 5.53 3.82
C SER A 66 -16.43 5.24 4.47
N SER A 67 -16.45 4.52 5.60
CA SER A 67 -17.65 4.27 6.44
C SER A 67 -17.34 3.17 7.46
N VAL A 68 -16.85 2.03 6.96
CA VAL A 68 -16.49 0.85 7.76
C VAL A 68 -14.98 0.70 7.83
N LEU A 69 -14.49 0.56 9.06
CA LEU A 69 -13.07 0.42 9.35
C LEU A 69 -12.64 -1.05 9.21
N SER A 70 -12.34 -1.47 7.99
CA SER A 70 -11.96 -2.85 7.71
C SER A 70 -10.65 -3.25 8.36
N THR A 71 -10.66 -4.34 9.12
CA THR A 71 -9.45 -5.01 9.63
C THR A 71 -8.89 -6.04 8.65
N THR A 72 -9.49 -6.18 7.46
CA THR A 72 -9.06 -7.14 6.43
C THR A 72 -8.62 -6.39 5.18
N VAL A 73 -7.40 -6.69 4.74
CA VAL A 73 -6.85 -6.22 3.47
C VAL A 73 -6.81 -7.39 2.49
N ILE A 74 -7.44 -7.22 1.34
CA ILE A 74 -7.38 -8.15 0.22
C ILE A 74 -6.42 -7.59 -0.82
N THR A 75 -5.61 -8.45 -1.41
CA THR A 75 -4.70 -8.06 -2.50
C THR A 75 -4.51 -9.22 -3.47
N PRO A 76 -4.37 -8.97 -4.78
CA PRO A 76 -4.11 -10.04 -5.74
C PRO A 76 -2.71 -10.65 -5.52
N VAL A 77 -2.50 -11.90 -5.91
CA VAL A 77 -1.15 -12.51 -5.88
C VAL A 77 -0.26 -11.80 -6.90
N GLU A 78 -0.75 -11.64 -8.12
CA GLU A 78 -0.12 -10.82 -9.16
C GLU A 78 -0.38 -9.33 -8.89
N CYS A 79 0.67 -8.50 -8.88
CA CYS A 79 0.57 -7.06 -8.61
C CYS A 79 -0.05 -6.67 -7.25
N GLY A 80 -0.01 -7.58 -6.28
CA GLY A 80 -0.42 -7.31 -4.92
C GLY A 80 0.61 -6.56 -4.08
N ILE A 81 0.26 -6.45 -2.81
CA ILE A 81 1.13 -5.96 -1.76
C ILE A 81 1.54 -7.07 -0.79
N ALA A 82 2.63 -6.85 -0.07
CA ALA A 82 3.02 -7.67 1.07
C ALA A 82 2.90 -6.86 2.36
N LEU A 83 2.29 -7.43 3.39
CA LEU A 83 2.23 -6.86 4.74
C LEU A 83 2.85 -7.87 5.71
N GLN A 84 4.08 -7.59 6.12
CA GLN A 84 4.83 -8.49 7.00
C GLN A 84 4.27 -8.42 8.42
N ASN A 85 4.05 -9.59 9.04
CA ASN A 85 3.50 -9.69 10.39
C ASN A 85 4.33 -8.87 11.39
N GLY A 86 3.64 -8.11 12.24
CA GLY A 86 4.22 -7.26 13.28
C GLY A 86 4.70 -5.89 12.79
N GLU A 87 4.80 -5.67 11.48
CA GLU A 87 5.29 -4.40 10.94
C GLU A 87 4.17 -3.36 10.79
N LYS A 88 4.59 -2.08 10.91
CA LYS A 88 3.72 -0.93 10.75
C LYS A 88 3.74 -0.41 9.32
N PHE A 89 2.57 -0.10 8.78
CA PHE A 89 2.41 0.44 7.43
C PHE A 89 1.45 1.62 7.43
N ILE A 90 1.80 2.66 6.67
CA ILE A 90 0.77 3.56 6.14
C ILE A 90 0.16 2.87 4.92
N ILE A 91 -1.16 2.69 4.94
CA ILE A 91 -1.92 2.10 3.84
C ILE A 91 -3.04 3.04 3.41
N GLY A 92 -3.40 3.00 2.14
CA GLY A 92 -4.52 3.75 1.61
C GLY A 92 -4.93 3.30 0.22
N GLY A 93 -6.23 3.32 -0.04
CA GLY A 93 -6.83 2.80 -1.27
C GLY A 93 -8.33 3.05 -1.29
N ASN A 94 -9.02 2.29 -2.12
CA ASN A 94 -10.47 2.36 -2.26
C ASN A 94 -11.12 1.14 -1.61
N SER A 95 -12.25 1.37 -0.94
CA SER A 95 -13.08 0.29 -0.40
C SER A 95 -13.65 -0.57 -1.52
N TYR A 96 -13.62 -1.89 -1.36
CA TYR A 96 -14.16 -2.86 -2.32
C TYR A 96 -15.35 -3.61 -1.71
N ALA A 97 -16.42 -3.75 -2.50
CA ALA A 97 -17.61 -4.57 -2.28
C ALA A 97 -17.89 -4.97 -0.81
N GLY A 98 -18.53 -4.07 -0.05
CA GLY A 98 -19.07 -4.38 1.28
C GLY A 98 -18.00 -4.63 2.35
N GLU A 99 -17.30 -3.56 2.76
CA GLU A 99 -16.54 -3.48 4.01
C GLU A 99 -15.11 -4.03 4.01
N ARG A 100 -14.56 -4.44 2.86
CA ARG A 100 -13.16 -4.90 2.76
C ARG A 100 -12.28 -3.88 2.04
N LEU A 101 -11.04 -3.76 2.50
CA LEU A 101 -10.06 -2.93 1.81
C LEU A 101 -9.34 -3.75 0.75
N TYR A 102 -9.42 -3.33 -0.51
CA TYR A 102 -8.67 -3.96 -1.60
C TYR A 102 -7.49 -3.07 -1.96
N LEU A 103 -6.27 -3.62 -1.90
CA LEU A 103 -5.04 -2.91 -2.25
C LEU A 103 -4.27 -3.66 -3.34
N LYS A 104 -3.65 -2.90 -4.24
CA LYS A 104 -2.66 -3.37 -5.23
C LYS A 104 -1.36 -2.59 -5.09
N LYS A 105 -0.31 -3.05 -5.77
CA LYS A 105 1.05 -2.47 -5.72
C LYS A 105 1.10 -0.96 -5.95
N CYS A 106 0.15 -0.41 -6.71
CA CYS A 106 0.10 1.02 -7.04
C CYS A 106 -0.61 1.88 -6.00
N ASP A 107 -1.30 1.28 -5.04
CA ASP A 107 -1.99 2.00 -3.98
C ASP A 107 -1.00 2.50 -2.92
N LEU A 108 -1.48 3.30 -1.96
CA LEU A 108 -0.62 3.80 -0.89
C LEU A 108 -0.28 2.62 0.03
N ARG A 109 1.00 2.21 0.05
CA ARG A 109 1.55 1.25 1.01
C ARG A 109 3.02 1.57 1.25
N LYS A 110 3.40 1.87 2.49
CA LYS A 110 4.81 2.05 2.86
C LYS A 110 5.06 1.63 4.31
N LYS A 111 6.19 0.96 4.58
CA LYS A 111 6.63 0.66 5.96
C LYS A 111 6.77 1.97 6.73
N TRP A 112 6.17 2.08 7.90
CA TRP A 112 6.10 3.33 8.67
C TRP A 112 7.47 3.87 9.08
N GLU A 113 8.42 2.98 9.35
CA GLU A 113 9.82 3.32 9.63
C GLU A 113 10.52 4.01 8.45
N LYS A 114 10.09 3.71 7.21
CA LYS A 114 10.64 4.28 5.97
C LYS A 114 9.92 5.54 5.51
N VAL A 115 8.84 5.94 6.19
CA VAL A 115 8.12 7.18 5.86
C VAL A 115 8.93 8.37 6.39
N SER A 116 9.29 9.30 5.50
CA SER A 116 10.10 10.47 5.86
C SER A 116 9.37 11.38 6.87
N PRO A 117 10.10 12.13 7.72
CA PRO A 117 9.48 13.08 8.64
C PRO A 117 8.60 14.13 7.93
N VAL A 118 8.98 14.53 6.71
CA VAL A 118 8.19 15.45 5.88
C VAL A 118 6.85 14.85 5.52
N VAL A 119 6.82 13.59 5.05
CA VAL A 119 5.57 12.89 4.76
C VAL A 119 4.71 12.71 6.02
N LYS A 120 5.32 12.38 7.16
CA LYS A 120 4.60 12.28 8.45
C LYS A 120 3.94 13.60 8.81
N ALA A 121 4.65 14.72 8.69
CA ALA A 121 4.08 16.05 8.92
C ALA A 121 2.93 16.36 7.96
N LYS A 122 3.03 15.96 6.68
CA LYS A 122 1.95 16.13 5.70
C LYS A 122 0.74 15.26 5.98
N LEU A 123 0.92 14.03 6.48
CA LEU A 123 -0.17 13.19 6.97
C LEU A 123 -0.90 13.85 8.14
N GLU A 124 -0.18 14.50 9.06
CA GLU A 124 -0.80 15.26 10.16
C GLU A 124 -1.50 16.54 9.68
N GLU A 125 -0.94 17.27 8.71
CA GLU A 125 -1.63 18.40 8.07
C GLU A 125 -2.95 17.95 7.43
N PHE A 126 -2.90 16.84 6.67
CA PHE A 126 -4.08 16.23 6.06
C PHE A 126 -5.11 15.81 7.12
N TYR A 127 -4.67 15.20 8.22
CA TYR A 127 -5.56 14.78 9.31
C TYR A 127 -6.30 15.96 9.94
N LYS A 128 -5.61 17.10 10.12
CA LYS A 128 -6.18 18.28 10.78
C LYS A 128 -7.16 19.05 9.89
N SER A 129 -6.86 19.16 8.59
CA SER A 129 -7.73 19.85 7.63
C SER A 129 -7.66 19.18 6.26
N PRO A 130 -8.46 18.12 6.01
CA PRO A 130 -8.47 17.40 4.75
C PRO A 130 -8.81 18.29 3.56
N ASP A 131 -9.80 19.18 3.69
CA ASP A 131 -10.24 20.04 2.60
C ASP A 131 -9.17 21.08 2.22
N ASP A 132 -8.52 21.72 3.20
CA ASP A 132 -7.41 22.64 2.92
C ASP A 132 -6.21 21.92 2.29
N PHE A 133 -5.95 20.69 2.72
CA PHE A 133 -4.90 19.87 2.13
C PHE A 133 -5.23 19.51 0.67
N CYS A 134 -6.49 19.18 0.40
CA CYS A 134 -6.93 18.64 -0.89
C CYS A 134 -7.34 19.68 -1.92
N TYR A 135 -7.71 20.90 -1.53
CA TYR A 135 -8.25 21.91 -2.46
C TYR A 135 -7.46 23.23 -2.49
N LYS A 136 -6.62 23.52 -1.50
CA LYS A 136 -5.82 24.76 -1.53
C LYS A 136 -4.73 24.68 -2.62
N ASN A 137 -4.59 25.75 -3.40
CA ASN A 137 -3.51 25.87 -4.37
C ASN A 137 -2.15 25.94 -3.64
N ARG A 138 -1.27 24.96 -3.88
CA ARG A 138 0.09 24.90 -3.31
C ARG A 138 1.10 24.71 -4.44
N LYS A 139 2.25 25.39 -4.33
CA LYS A 139 3.29 25.43 -5.38
C LYS A 139 4.16 24.17 -5.44
N ILE A 140 4.17 23.33 -4.40
CA ILE A 140 5.09 22.19 -4.28
C ILE A 140 4.36 21.03 -3.61
N ASP A 141 4.27 19.89 -4.31
CA ASP A 141 3.92 18.59 -3.72
C ASP A 141 5.19 17.87 -3.26
N VAL A 142 5.06 16.95 -2.30
CA VAL A 142 6.20 16.17 -1.79
C VAL A 142 6.78 15.30 -2.92
N PRO A 143 8.13 15.25 -3.10
CA PRO A 143 8.76 14.42 -4.13
C PRO A 143 8.30 12.96 -4.07
N LEU A 144 8.13 12.35 -5.25
CA LEU A 144 7.66 10.97 -5.39
C LEU A 144 8.63 9.95 -4.80
N ASP A 145 9.92 10.27 -4.71
CA ASP A 145 10.97 9.36 -4.25
C ASP A 145 10.95 9.16 -2.72
N ASP A 146 10.21 10.03 -2.01
CA ASP A 146 9.84 9.83 -0.61
C ASP A 146 8.71 8.78 -0.45
N PHE A 147 8.29 8.12 -1.55
CA PHE A 147 7.37 6.97 -1.61
C PHE A 147 8.00 5.72 -2.21
#